data_AF-A0A0V0V6X3-F1
#
_entry.id   AF-A0A0V0V6X3-F1
#
_cell.length_a   1.000
_cell.length_b   1.000
_cell.length_c   1.000
_cell.angle_alpha   90.00
_cell.angle_beta   90.00
_cell.angle_gamma   90.00
#
_symmetry.space_group_name_H-M   'P 1'
#
loop_
_entity.id
_entity.type
_entity.pdbx_description
1 polymer ?
#
loop_
_entity_poly.entity_id
_entity_poly.type
_entity_poly.pdbx_seq_one_letter_code
_entity_poly.pdbx_strand_id
1 'polypeptide(L)'
;MINYVPRKNSNVLLLTSYHSKLKQGFKRPNIINEYNLGKGCVDSRDARIEDFSCKQKTNRYIMLMLYFIVEVCINNGFLLMRHQQSYQKTKKCFMRELSAQLVKQHIEMRYQNEKIHAQSEHAFIHYRLPQNHKCYRYQL
;
A
#
# COMPACT_ATOMS: atom_id res chain seq x y z
N MET A 1 7.80 3.55 -34.63
CA MET A 1 6.82 2.43 -34.51
C MET A 1 7.54 1.13 -34.81
N ILE A 2 7.29 0.08 -34.03
CA ILE A 2 7.92 -1.25 -34.18
C ILE A 2 6.82 -2.31 -34.28
N ASN A 3 6.94 -3.21 -35.25
CA ASN A 3 6.04 -4.35 -35.46
C ASN A 3 6.82 -5.66 -35.21
N TYR A 4 6.29 -6.52 -34.34
CA TYR A 4 6.92 -7.79 -33.96
C TYR A 4 5.89 -8.92 -33.94
N VAL A 5 6.24 -10.06 -34.53
CA VAL A 5 5.36 -11.24 -34.64
C VAL A 5 5.85 -12.34 -33.69
N PRO A 6 5.34 -12.44 -32.44
CA PRO A 6 5.79 -13.48 -31.50
C PRO A 6 5.34 -14.90 -31.88
N ARG A 7 4.14 -15.06 -32.46
CA ARG A 7 3.55 -16.35 -32.86
C ARG A 7 2.77 -16.18 -34.16
N LYS A 8 2.54 -17.28 -34.89
CA LYS A 8 1.71 -17.28 -36.10
C LYS A 8 0.35 -16.62 -35.81
N ASN A 9 -0.06 -15.68 -36.67
CA ASN A 9 -1.31 -14.90 -36.55
C ASN A 9 -1.40 -13.99 -35.31
N SER A 10 -0.28 -13.63 -34.67
CA SER A 10 -0.27 -12.65 -33.58
C SER A 10 0.81 -11.60 -33.83
N ASN A 11 0.40 -10.34 -33.91
CA ASN A 11 1.30 -9.21 -34.10
C ASN A 11 1.25 -8.30 -32.87
N VAL A 12 2.41 -7.80 -32.47
CA VAL A 12 2.59 -6.81 -31.41
C VAL A 12 3.10 -5.54 -32.04
N LEU A 13 2.29 -4.49 -31.97
CA LEU A 13 2.65 -3.14 -32.39
C LEU A 13 3.04 -2.33 -31.17
N LEU A 14 4.25 -1.77 -31.18
CA LEU A 14 4.72 -0.87 -30.14
C LEU A 14 5.02 0.49 -30.74
N LEU A 15 4.31 1.51 -30.27
CA LEU A 15 4.60 2.90 -30.57
C LEU A 15 5.51 3.46 -29.47
N THR A 16 6.59 4.11 -29.88
CA THR A 16 7.59 4.65 -28.97
C THR A 16 8.34 5.77 -29.67
N SER A 17 8.66 6.82 -28.92
CA SER A 17 9.56 7.90 -29.33
C SER A 17 11.04 7.54 -29.06
N TYR A 18 11.31 6.40 -28.42
CA TYR A 18 12.65 5.96 -28.04
C TYR A 18 13.43 5.45 -29.27
N HIS A 19 14.57 6.07 -29.55
CA HIS A 19 15.49 5.68 -30.61
C HIS A 19 16.49 4.59 -30.14
N SER A 20 16.00 3.37 -29.91
CA SER A 20 16.90 2.23 -29.71
C SER A 20 17.25 1.56 -31.05
N LYS A 21 18.53 1.42 -31.36
CA LYS A 21 18.99 0.56 -32.45
C LYS A 21 18.62 -0.89 -32.12
N LEU A 22 17.98 -1.59 -33.05
CA LEU A 22 17.75 -3.03 -32.91
C LEU A 22 19.11 -3.73 -32.85
N LYS A 23 19.46 -4.33 -31.71
CA LYS A 23 20.67 -5.16 -31.61
C LYS A 23 20.45 -6.40 -32.49
N GLN A 24 21.28 -6.57 -33.51
CA GLN A 24 21.24 -7.74 -34.39
C GLN A 24 21.51 -9.01 -33.56
N GLY A 25 20.72 -10.07 -33.77
CA GLY A 25 20.91 -11.38 -33.15
C GLY A 25 19.80 -11.86 -32.20
N PHE A 26 18.88 -10.99 -31.75
CA PHE A 26 17.78 -11.40 -30.88
C PHE A 26 16.47 -11.58 -31.65
N LYS A 27 15.76 -12.71 -31.38
CA LYS A 27 14.41 -12.99 -31.92
C LYS A 27 13.35 -11.98 -31.45
N ARG A 28 13.64 -11.20 -30.41
CA ARG A 28 12.74 -10.21 -29.81
C ARG A 28 13.43 -8.84 -29.75
N PRO A 29 12.80 -7.76 -30.24
CA PRO A 29 13.34 -6.41 -30.13
C PRO A 29 13.61 -6.01 -28.67
N ASN A 30 14.78 -5.43 -28.38
CA ASN A 30 15.16 -4.96 -27.04
C ASN A 30 14.10 -4.05 -26.40
N ILE A 31 13.49 -3.17 -27.19
CA ILE A 31 12.46 -2.24 -26.74
C ILE A 31 11.23 -2.93 -26.14
N ILE A 32 10.94 -4.16 -26.59
CA ILE A 32 9.82 -4.94 -26.05
C ILE A 32 10.16 -5.40 -24.64
N ASN A 33 11.41 -5.76 -24.37
CA ASN A 33 11.85 -6.10 -23.01
C ASN A 33 11.75 -4.88 -22.10
N GLU A 34 12.21 -3.71 -22.56
CA GLU A 34 12.08 -2.44 -21.81
C GLU A 34 10.61 -2.10 -21.51
N TYR A 35 9.71 -2.22 -22.50
CA TYR A 35 8.28 -2.05 -22.27
C TYR A 35 7.75 -3.03 -21.21
N ASN A 36 8.12 -4.32 -21.30
CA ASN A 36 7.65 -5.31 -20.33
C ASN A 36 8.16 -5.08 -18.91
N LEU A 37 9.33 -4.46 -18.73
CA LEU A 37 9.84 -4.10 -17.41
C LEU A 37 8.94 -3.07 -16.73
N GLY A 38 8.39 -2.11 -17.48
CA GLY A 38 7.57 -1.02 -16.94
C GLY A 38 6.05 -1.26 -16.96
N LYS A 39 5.54 -2.07 -17.89
CA LYS A 39 4.08 -2.17 -18.13
C LYS A 39 3.27 -2.68 -16.94
N GLY A 40 3.88 -3.48 -16.06
CA GLY A 40 3.20 -4.10 -14.93
C GLY A 40 3.16 -3.26 -13.66
N CYS A 41 3.66 -2.02 -13.67
CA CYS A 41 3.77 -1.20 -12.47
C CYS A 41 2.40 -0.88 -11.83
N VAL A 42 1.40 -0.56 -12.66
CA VAL A 42 0.04 -0.26 -12.19
C VAL A 42 -0.62 -1.53 -11.64
N ASP A 43 -0.60 -2.61 -12.41
CA ASP A 43 -1.15 -3.91 -11.99
C ASP A 43 -0.52 -4.41 -10.69
N SER A 44 0.81 -4.25 -10.55
CA SER A 44 1.55 -4.63 -9.34
C SER A 44 1.14 -3.78 -8.14
N ARG A 45 0.84 -2.50 -8.34
CA ARG A 45 0.34 -1.63 -7.27
C ARG A 45 -1.08 -2.04 -6.88
N ASP A 46 -1.93 -2.30 -7.85
CA ASP A 46 -3.33 -2.64 -7.65
C ASP A 46 -3.46 -3.99 -6.90
N ALA A 47 -2.67 -5.00 -7.28
CA ALA A 47 -2.59 -6.27 -6.55
C ALA A 47 -2.18 -6.08 -5.07
N ARG A 48 -1.17 -5.25 -4.79
CA ARG A 48 -0.74 -4.95 -3.41
C ARG A 48 -1.79 -4.20 -2.62
N ILE A 49 -2.63 -3.40 -3.27
CA ILE A 49 -3.74 -2.69 -2.62
C ILE A 49 -4.84 -3.69 -2.28
N GLU A 50 -5.19 -4.58 -3.20
CA GLU A 50 -6.24 -5.57 -3.04
C GLU A 50 -6.01 -6.50 -1.84
N ASP A 51 -4.77 -6.98 -1.64
CA ASP A 51 -4.38 -7.82 -0.49
C ASP A 51 -4.73 -7.24 0.89
N PHE A 52 -4.85 -5.91 0.98
CA PHE A 52 -5.07 -5.18 2.22
C PHE A 52 -6.18 -4.13 2.08
N SER A 53 -7.20 -4.44 1.25
CA SER A 53 -8.29 -3.50 0.98
C SER A 53 -9.14 -3.22 2.23
N CYS A 54 -9.48 -1.95 2.42
CA CYS A 54 -10.38 -1.48 3.48
C CYS A 54 -11.76 -1.08 2.93
N LYS A 55 -12.05 -1.39 1.66
CA LYS A 55 -13.31 -1.05 1.02
C LYS A 55 -14.46 -1.80 1.68
N GLN A 56 -15.51 -1.05 1.99
CA GLN A 56 -16.78 -1.62 2.41
C GLN A 56 -17.83 -1.43 1.32
N LYS A 57 -18.81 -2.34 1.26
CA LYS A 57 -19.95 -2.20 0.36
C LYS A 57 -20.69 -0.90 0.71
N THR A 58 -20.84 -0.03 -0.26
CA THR A 58 -21.49 1.28 -0.11
C THR A 58 -22.24 1.65 -1.37
N ASN A 59 -23.38 2.31 -1.22
CA ASN A 59 -24.16 2.85 -2.33
C ASN A 59 -23.80 4.32 -2.64
N ARG A 60 -22.78 4.87 -1.96
CA ARG A 60 -22.36 6.27 -2.10
C ARG A 60 -21.01 6.35 -2.80
N TYR A 61 -20.98 6.87 -4.03
CA TYR A 61 -19.75 7.02 -4.82
C TYR A 61 -18.64 7.80 -4.09
N ILE A 62 -19.00 8.85 -3.35
CA ILE A 62 -18.03 9.65 -2.57
C ILE A 62 -17.28 8.76 -1.55
N MET A 63 -17.95 7.80 -0.92
CA MET A 63 -17.31 6.88 0.01
C MET A 63 -16.35 5.93 -0.70
N LEU A 64 -16.71 5.45 -1.90
CA LEU A 64 -15.83 4.63 -2.73
C LEU A 64 -14.54 5.37 -3.10
N MET A 65 -14.67 6.65 -3.48
CA MET A 65 -13.52 7.51 -3.77
C MET A 65 -12.65 7.73 -2.52
N LEU A 66 -13.26 7.92 -1.35
CA LEU A 66 -12.54 8.08 -0.09
C LEU A 66 -11.76 6.80 0.26
N TYR A 67 -12.36 5.62 0.13
CA TYR A 67 -11.66 4.36 0.35
C TYR A 67 -10.47 4.20 -0.61
N PHE A 68 -10.65 4.54 -1.88
CA PHE A 68 -9.57 4.49 -2.86
C PHE A 68 -8.41 5.43 -2.49
N ILE A 69 -8.70 6.67 -2.11
CA ILE A 69 -7.68 7.64 -1.67
C ILE A 69 -6.91 7.10 -0.46
N VAL A 70 -7.62 6.59 0.55
CA VAL A 70 -6.99 6.03 1.76
C VAL A 70 -6.08 4.85 1.42
N GLU A 71 -6.50 3.94 0.55
CA GLU A 71 -5.70 2.79 0.12
C GLU A 71 -4.41 3.21 -0.61
N VAL A 72 -4.50 4.20 -1.50
CA VAL A 72 -3.34 4.75 -2.21
C VAL A 72 -2.39 5.44 -1.23
N CYS A 73 -2.91 6.24 -0.30
CA CYS A 73 -2.11 6.88 0.75
C CYS A 73 -1.38 5.87 1.64
N ILE A 74 -2.05 4.81 2.08
CA ILE A 74 -1.43 3.74 2.89
C ILE A 74 -0.32 3.04 2.10
N ASN A 75 -0.55 2.73 0.82
CA ASN A 75 0.45 2.07 -0.03
C ASN A 75 1.70 2.97 -0.23
N ASN A 76 1.48 4.24 -0.58
CA ASN A 76 2.56 5.20 -0.78
C ASN A 76 3.33 5.46 0.52
N GLY A 77 2.63 5.63 1.64
CA GLY A 77 3.25 5.78 2.96
C GLY A 77 4.11 4.56 3.34
N PHE A 78 3.63 3.35 3.07
CA PHE A 78 4.40 2.13 3.28
C PHE A 78 5.66 2.08 2.41
N LEU A 79 5.55 2.42 1.12
CA LEU A 79 6.71 2.43 0.20
C LEU A 79 7.77 3.46 0.62
N LEU A 80 7.35 4.65 1.08
CA LEU A 80 8.26 5.66 1.60
C LEU A 80 8.98 5.18 2.86
N MET A 81 8.26 4.55 3.79
CA MET A 81 8.88 3.96 4.98
C MET A 81 9.82 2.82 4.62
N ARG A 82 9.42 1.93 3.71
CA ARG A 82 10.25 0.81 3.27
C ARG A 82 11.54 1.25 2.58
N HIS A 83 11.54 2.42 1.95
CA HIS A 83 12.75 3.01 1.38
C HIS A 83 13.76 3.43 2.46
N GLN A 84 13.30 3.77 3.67
CA GLN A 84 14.20 3.99 4.81
C GLN A 84 14.73 2.63 5.29
N GLN A 85 16.05 2.43 5.20
CA GLN A 85 16.71 1.14 5.44
C GLN A 85 16.47 0.57 6.86
N SER A 86 16.13 1.43 7.82
CA SER A 86 15.77 1.08 9.19
C SER A 86 14.38 0.43 9.33
N TYR A 87 13.46 0.67 8.38
CA TYR A 87 12.08 0.18 8.44
C TYR A 87 11.91 -1.16 7.72
N GLN A 88 12.31 -2.23 8.39
CA GLN A 88 12.24 -3.60 7.83
C GLN A 88 10.90 -4.32 8.09
N LYS A 89 9.87 -3.60 8.55
CA LYS A 89 8.57 -4.17 8.91
C LYS A 89 7.71 -4.51 7.69
N THR A 90 6.78 -5.45 7.88
CA THR A 90 5.80 -5.84 6.86
C THR A 90 4.70 -4.79 6.72
N LYS A 91 4.00 -4.76 5.57
CA LYS A 91 2.87 -3.85 5.33
C LYS A 91 1.77 -4.01 6.38
N LYS A 92 1.48 -5.25 6.81
CA LYS A 92 0.52 -5.53 7.91
C LYS A 92 0.93 -4.83 9.21
N CYS A 93 2.22 -4.88 9.57
CA CYS A 93 2.71 -4.22 10.77
C CYS A 93 2.65 -2.69 10.63
N PHE A 94 3.02 -2.17 9.47
CA PHE A 94 2.89 -0.73 9.16
C PHE A 94 1.46 -0.24 9.34
N MET A 95 0.47 -0.94 8.79
CA MET A 95 -0.93 -0.56 8.94
C MET A 95 -1.41 -0.64 10.39
N ARG A 96 -0.95 -1.64 11.16
CA ARG A 96 -1.26 -1.74 12.59
C ARG A 96 -0.72 -0.52 13.35
N GLU A 97 0.54 -0.16 13.11
CA GLU A 97 1.18 1.01 13.74
C GLU A 97 0.50 2.32 13.33
N LEU A 98 0.22 2.48 12.04
CA LEU A 98 -0.51 3.63 11.50
C LEU A 98 -1.88 3.75 12.16
N SER A 99 -2.64 2.65 12.22
CA SER A 99 -3.96 2.65 12.85
C SER A 99 -3.89 3.04 14.32
N ALA A 100 -2.91 2.51 15.07
CA ALA A 100 -2.71 2.81 16.47
C ALA A 100 -2.35 4.29 16.69
N GLN A 101 -1.50 4.87 15.83
CA GLN A 101 -1.13 6.28 15.88
C GLN A 101 -2.33 7.19 15.60
N LEU A 102 -3.16 6.87 14.60
CA LEU A 102 -4.33 7.66 14.23
C LEU A 102 -5.41 7.64 15.33
N VAL A 103 -5.60 6.51 16.03
CA VAL A 103 -6.64 6.40 17.07
C VAL A 103 -6.18 6.85 18.45
N LYS A 104 -4.86 6.93 18.71
CA LYS A 104 -4.30 7.19 20.05
C LYS A 104 -4.93 8.39 20.74
N GLN A 105 -4.92 9.56 20.09
CA GLN A 105 -5.48 10.79 20.67
C GLN A 105 -6.98 10.66 20.95
N HIS A 106 -7.72 9.97 20.08
CA HIS A 106 -9.15 9.72 20.28
C HIS A 106 -9.44 8.79 21.45
N ILE A 107 -8.61 7.77 21.67
CA ILE A 107 -8.73 6.87 22.82
C ILE A 107 -8.41 7.65 24.11
N GLU A 108 -7.35 8.46 24.12
CA GLU A 108 -6.97 9.29 25.27
C GLU A 108 -8.09 10.28 25.66
N MET A 109 -8.72 10.94 24.69
CA MET A 109 -9.86 11.82 24.94
C MET A 109 -11.07 11.06 25.52
N ARG A 110 -11.36 9.85 25.02
CA ARG A 110 -12.48 9.03 25.52
C ARG A 110 -12.22 8.49 26.91
N TYR A 111 -10.97 8.23 27.24
CA TYR A 111 -10.58 7.74 28.57
C TYR A 111 -10.86 8.74 29.69
N GLN A 112 -10.82 10.04 29.40
CA GLN A 112 -11.20 11.08 30.37
C GLN A 112 -12.70 11.13 30.66
N ASN A 113 -13.53 10.41 29.90
CA ASN A 113 -14.96 10.35 30.12
C ASN A 113 -15.33 9.13 30.98
N GLU A 114 -15.71 9.39 32.23
CA GLU A 114 -16.06 8.38 33.23
C GLU A 114 -17.11 7.37 32.74
N LYS A 115 -18.04 7.78 31.88
CA LYS A 115 -19.12 6.91 31.38
C LYS A 115 -18.63 5.80 30.45
N ILE A 116 -17.48 5.98 29.80
CA ILE A 116 -16.94 5.07 28.78
C ILE A 116 -15.51 4.61 29.10
N HIS A 117 -15.04 4.87 30.32
CA HIS A 117 -13.67 4.61 30.78
C HIS A 117 -13.27 3.13 30.59
N ALA A 118 -14.08 2.18 31.08
CA ALA A 118 -13.80 0.74 30.94
C ALA A 118 -13.65 0.29 29.48
N GLN A 119 -14.45 0.82 28.55
CA GLN A 119 -14.34 0.50 27.12
C GLN A 119 -13.05 1.04 26.51
N SER A 120 -12.61 2.22 26.96
CA SER A 120 -11.38 2.84 26.49
C SER A 120 -10.12 2.15 27.01
N GLU A 121 -10.15 1.56 28.22
CA GLU A 121 -9.04 0.73 28.73
C GLU A 121 -8.77 -0.49 27.85
N HIS A 122 -9.82 -1.20 27.43
CA HIS A 122 -9.69 -2.32 26.50
C HIS A 122 -9.06 -1.90 25.16
N ALA A 123 -9.34 -0.69 24.68
CA ALA A 123 -8.76 -0.18 23.45
C ALA A 123 -7.25 0.05 23.57
N PHE A 124 -6.75 0.56 24.71
CA PHE A 124 -5.31 0.69 24.95
C PHE A 124 -4.60 -0.67 24.87
N ILE A 125 -5.19 -1.71 25.45
CA ILE A 125 -4.64 -3.08 25.43
C ILE A 125 -4.62 -3.64 24.00
N HIS A 126 -5.74 -3.53 23.28
CA HIS A 126 -5.87 -4.04 21.92
C HIS A 126 -4.84 -3.42 20.95
N TYR A 127 -4.69 -2.09 21.01
CA TYR A 127 -3.73 -1.36 20.18
C TYR A 127 -2.30 -1.37 20.75
N ARG A 128 -2.09 -1.98 21.93
CA ARG A 128 -0.79 -2.01 22.64
C ARG A 128 -0.19 -0.62 22.79
N LEU A 129 -1.03 0.35 23.14
CA LEU A 129 -0.65 1.75 23.32
C LEU A 129 -0.17 1.96 24.76
N PRO A 130 0.90 2.76 24.99
CA PRO A 130 1.30 3.12 26.34
C PRO A 130 0.19 3.95 26.99
N GLN A 131 -0.30 3.48 28.14
CA GLN A 131 -1.19 4.27 28.99
C GLN A 131 -0.34 5.34 29.67
N ASN A 132 -0.36 6.56 29.13
CA ASN A 132 0.46 7.68 29.60
C ASN A 132 0.06 8.23 31.00
N HIS A 133 -0.56 7.41 31.85
CA HIS A 133 -0.86 7.77 33.25
C HIS A 133 -0.17 6.93 34.32
N LYS A 134 0.66 5.94 33.97
CA LYS A 134 1.75 5.48 34.84
C LYS A 134 2.66 4.52 34.07
N CYS A 135 3.94 4.85 34.14
CA CYS A 135 5.05 3.94 33.93
C CYS A 135 4.84 2.69 34.81
N TYR A 136 4.32 1.59 34.27
CA TYR A 136 4.41 0.29 34.92
C TYR A 136 5.06 -0.73 33.98
N ARG A 137 6.31 -0.96 34.33
CA ARG A 137 7.11 -2.17 34.17
C ARG A 137 6.24 -3.42 34.30
N TYR A 138 5.96 -4.09 33.20
CA TYR A 138 5.67 -5.52 33.24
C TYR A 138 6.98 -6.26 33.01
N GLN A 139 7.67 -6.55 34.11
CA GLN A 139 8.42 -7.79 34.23
C GLN A 139 7.39 -8.88 34.48
N LEU A 140 7.27 -9.80 33.53
CA LEU A 140 7.17 -11.26 33.69
C LEU A 140 7.15 -11.87 32.29
#